data_AF-A0A380MU55-F1
#
_entry.id   AF-A0A380MU55-F1
#
_cell.length_a   1.000
_cell.length_b   1.000
_cell.length_c   1.000
_cell.angle_alpha   90.00
_cell.angle_beta   90.00
_cell.angle_gamma   90.00
#
_symmetry.space_group_name_H-M   'P 1'
#
loop_
_entity.id
_entity.type
_entity.pdbx_description
1 polymer ?
#
loop_
_entity_poly.entity_id
_entity_poly.type
_entity_poly.pdbx_seq_one_letter_code
_entity_poly.pdbx_strand_id
1 'polypeptide(L)'
;MFALRLYDGSINSDIFSHWVREALLPELPKNSVIVMDNAAFHKRSDIQAIIEEHGHEIVWLPPYSPDLNPIEKMWAWIKQIRKEWRMDCIDTLCFYLLWIGLDFR
;
A
#
# COMPACT_ATOMS: atom_id res chain seq x y z
N MET A 1 -5.92 9.18 -0.63
CA MET A 1 -6.44 8.12 0.25
C MET A 1 -5.28 7.20 0.59
N PHE A 2 -5.11 6.81 1.85
CA PHE A 2 -3.90 6.14 2.32
C PHE A 2 -4.28 5.06 3.33
N ALA A 3 -4.24 3.79 2.92
CA ALA A 3 -4.43 2.65 3.81
C ALA A 3 -3.06 2.09 4.19
N LEU A 4 -2.59 2.38 5.41
CA LEU A 4 -1.30 1.90 5.92
C LEU A 4 -1.52 1.00 7.14
N ARG A 5 -0.78 -0.11 7.17
CA ARG A 5 -0.65 -0.99 8.34
C ARG A 5 0.81 -1.39 8.50
N LEU A 6 1.23 -1.55 9.75
CA LEU A 6 2.51 -2.12 10.13
C LEU A 6 2.31 -3.59 10.49
N TYR A 7 3.24 -4.43 10.04
CA TYR A 7 3.27 -5.85 10.33
C TYR A 7 4.69 -6.26 10.72
N ASP A 8 4.80 -7.11 11.73
CA ASP A 8 6.05 -7.76 12.08
C ASP A 8 6.29 -8.98 11.19
N GLY A 9 7.45 -9.00 10.52
CA GLY A 9 7.86 -10.09 9.64
C GLY A 9 7.60 -9.84 8.15
N SER A 10 7.54 -10.92 7.37
CA SER A 10 7.30 -10.85 5.93
C SER A 10 5.82 -10.85 5.59
N ILE A 11 5.45 -10.09 4.56
CA ILE A 11 4.08 -10.12 4.02
C ILE A 11 3.91 -11.37 3.17
N ASN A 12 2.83 -12.11 3.44
CA ASN A 12 2.38 -13.22 2.62
C ASN A 12 0.96 -12.96 2.12
N SER A 13 0.45 -13.90 1.34
CA SER A 13 -0.88 -13.86 0.76
C SER A 13 -2.04 -13.76 1.76
N ASP A 14 -1.90 -14.30 2.97
CA ASP A 14 -2.96 -14.27 3.99
C ASP A 14 -3.00 -12.90 4.68
N ILE A 15 -1.82 -12.37 5.05
CA ILE A 15 -1.69 -11.02 5.60
C ILE A 15 -2.19 -9.98 4.61
N PHE A 16 -1.84 -10.13 3.32
CA PHE A 16 -2.32 -9.25 2.27
C PHE A 16 -3.85 -9.34 2.10
N SER A 17 -4.43 -10.55 2.10
CA SER A 17 -5.90 -10.73 2.02
C SER A 17 -6.63 -10.06 3.18
N HIS A 18 -6.13 -10.24 4.40
CA HIS A 18 -6.68 -9.59 5.58
C HIS A 18 -6.58 -8.06 5.49
N TRP A 19 -5.43 -7.53 5.06
CA TRP A 19 -5.26 -6.09 4.86
C TRP A 19 -6.22 -5.52 3.81
N VAL A 20 -6.42 -6.21 2.68
CA VAL A 20 -7.36 -5.76 1.64
C VAL A 20 -8.77 -5.62 2.21
N ARG A 21 -9.23 -6.63 2.97
CA ARG A 21 -10.57 -6.67 3.54
C ARG A 21 -10.78 -5.63 4.64
N GLU A 22 -9.84 -5.53 5.56
CA GLU A 22 -10.03 -4.78 6.81
C GLU A 22 -9.51 -3.34 6.76
N ALA A 23 -8.65 -3.00 5.79
CA ALA A 23 -8.03 -1.68 5.73
C ALA A 23 -8.17 -1.00 4.37
N LEU A 24 -8.05 -1.73 3.26
CA LEU A 24 -8.12 -1.11 1.93
C LEU A 24 -9.56 -0.86 1.50
N LEU A 25 -10.37 -1.91 1.36
CA LEU A 25 -11.74 -1.82 0.82
C LEU A 25 -12.63 -0.80 1.54
N PRO A 26 -12.62 -0.68 2.89
CA PRO A 26 -13.46 0.30 3.59
C PRO A 26 -13.11 1.76 3.28
N GLU A 27 -11.85 2.03 2.87
CA GLU A 27 -11.35 3.39 2.62
C GLU A 27 -11.48 3.81 1.15
N LEU A 28 -11.64 2.84 0.24
CA LEU A 28 -11.68 3.10 -1.21
C LEU A 28 -12.96 3.88 -1.61
N PRO A 29 -12.84 5.00 -2.34
CA PRO A 29 -13.97 5.58 -3.05
C PRO A 29 -14.57 4.58 -4.03
N LYS A 30 -15.88 4.71 -4.26
CA LYS A 30 -16.61 3.88 -5.24
C LYS A 30 -15.92 3.95 -6.61
N ASN A 31 -15.85 2.81 -7.29
CA ASN A 31 -15.31 2.68 -8.64
C ASN A 31 -13.83 3.08 -8.78
N SER A 32 -13.04 2.91 -7.72
CA SER A 32 -11.58 3.12 -7.76
C SER A 32 -10.85 2.10 -8.64
N VAL A 33 -9.74 2.54 -9.23
CA VAL A 33 -8.75 1.68 -9.91
C VAL A 33 -7.60 1.41 -8.94
N ILE A 34 -7.26 0.14 -8.74
CA ILE A 34 -6.18 -0.33 -7.89
C ILE A 34 -5.02 -0.77 -8.78
N VAL A 35 -3.91 -0.04 -8.71
CA VAL A 35 -2.69 -0.38 -9.45
C VAL A 35 -1.84 -1.34 -8.61
N MET A 36 -1.56 -2.52 -9.11
CA MET A 36 -0.78 -3.56 -8.43
C MET A 36 0.49 -3.92 -9.19
N ASP A 37 1.59 -4.16 -8.46
CA ASP A 37 2.79 -4.80 -9.03
C ASP A 37 2.60 -6.32 -9.15
N ASN A 38 3.60 -7.04 -9.66
CA ASN A 38 3.49 -8.49 -9.90
C ASN A 38 3.99 -9.35 -8.73
N ALA A 39 4.02 -8.86 -7.49
CA ALA A 39 4.39 -9.69 -6.35
C ALA A 39 3.48 -10.93 -6.25
N ALA A 40 4.07 -12.11 -6.00
CA ALA A 40 3.35 -13.39 -6.03
C ALA A 40 2.17 -13.41 -5.06
N PHE A 41 2.29 -12.74 -3.90
CA PHE A 41 1.24 -12.70 -2.90
C PHE A 41 0.01 -11.85 -3.29
N HIS A 42 0.12 -10.98 -4.31
CA HIS A 42 -1.02 -10.26 -4.89
C HIS A 42 -1.89 -11.14 -5.81
N LYS A 43 -1.37 -12.27 -6.30
CA LYS A 43 -2.00 -13.06 -7.39
C LYS A 43 -3.10 -14.02 -6.95
N ARG A 44 -3.51 -13.96 -5.68
CA ARG A 44 -4.63 -14.75 -5.17
C ARG A 44 -5.93 -14.35 -5.85
N SER A 45 -6.65 -15.34 -6.38
CA SER A 45 -7.88 -15.12 -7.16
C SER A 45 -9.03 -14.63 -6.29
N ASP A 46 -9.13 -15.10 -5.05
CA ASP A 46 -10.17 -14.69 -4.09
C ASP A 46 -10.04 -13.21 -3.70
N ILE A 47 -8.82 -12.67 -3.68
CA ILE A 47 -8.56 -11.24 -3.43
C ILE A 47 -8.97 -10.39 -4.64
N GLN A 48 -8.69 -10.87 -5.86
CA GLN A 48 -9.10 -10.18 -7.08
C GLN A 48 -10.62 -10.13 -7.20
N ALA A 49 -11.29 -11.27 -6.97
CA ALA A 49 -12.74 -11.38 -7.01
C ALA A 49 -13.42 -10.41 -6.02
N ILE A 50 -12.96 -10.34 -4.76
CA ILE A 50 -13.61 -9.44 -3.79
C ILE A 50 -13.44 -7.97 -4.15
N ILE A 51 -12.29 -7.57 -4.72
CA ILE A 51 -12.06 -6.19 -5.17
C ILE A 51 -13.05 -5.83 -6.30
N GLU A 52 -13.21 -6.73 -7.28
CA GLU A 52 -14.14 -6.55 -8.40
C GLU A 52 -15.61 -6.56 -7.96
N GLU A 53 -15.97 -7.45 -7.02
CA GLU A 53 -17.31 -7.50 -6.41
C GLU A 53 -17.68 -6.22 -5.66
N HIS A 54 -16.69 -5.50 -5.11
CA HIS A 54 -16.87 -4.17 -4.50
C HIS A 54 -16.92 -3.04 -5.54
N GLY A 55 -16.85 -3.37 -6.84
CA GLY A 55 -16.93 -2.42 -7.94
C GLY A 55 -15.62 -1.72 -8.27
N HIS A 56 -14.48 -2.26 -7.84
CA HIS A 56 -13.15 -1.72 -8.13
C HIS A 56 -12.47 -2.48 -9.26
N GLU A 57 -11.58 -1.82 -10.00
CA GLU A 57 -10.81 -2.43 -11.09
C GLU A 57 -9.36 -2.66 -10.65
N ILE A 58 -8.76 -3.77 -11.06
CA ILE A 58 -7.33 -4.05 -10.85
C ILE A 58 -6.57 -3.82 -12.14
N VAL A 59 -5.56 -2.96 -12.10
CA VAL A 59 -4.61 -2.75 -13.20
C VAL A 59 -3.23 -3.22 -12.77
N TRP A 60 -2.67 -4.15 -13.53
CA TRP A 60 -1.31 -4.66 -13.28
C TRP A 60 -0.27 -3.83 -13.99
N LEU A 61 0.79 -3.47 -13.28
CA LEU A 61 1.96 -2.85 -13.88
C LEU A 61 2.71 -3.86 -14.77
N PRO A 62 3.39 -3.39 -15.83
CA PRO A 62 4.33 -4.23 -16.57
C PRO A 62 5.43 -4.78 -15.64
N PRO A 63 5.95 -6.00 -15.90
CA PRO A 63 7.05 -6.55 -15.12
C PRO A 63 8.27 -5.62 -15.11
N TYR A 64 8.89 -5.48 -13.94
CA TYR A 64 10.10 -4.67 -13.73
C TYR A 64 9.96 -3.19 -14.11
N SER A 65 8.76 -2.61 -13.94
CA SER A 65 8.49 -1.18 -14.15
C SER A 65 8.23 -0.41 -12.84
N PRO A 66 9.20 -0.35 -11.90
CA PRO A 66 9.03 0.40 -10.66
C PRO A 66 8.89 1.91 -10.90
N ASP A 67 9.38 2.42 -12.03
CA ASP A 67 9.24 3.80 -12.47
C ASP A 67 7.77 4.21 -12.69
N LEU A 68 6.91 3.24 -13.03
CA LEU A 68 5.47 3.43 -13.19
C LEU A 68 4.69 3.30 -11.88
N ASN A 69 5.34 2.91 -10.78
CA ASN A 69 4.69 2.75 -9.48
C ASN A 69 4.87 4.00 -8.61
N PRO A 70 3.82 4.85 -8.41
CA PRO A 70 3.95 6.09 -7.66
C PRO A 70 4.42 5.90 -6.22
N ILE A 71 4.15 4.73 -5.62
CA ILE A 71 4.56 4.43 -4.25
C ILE A 71 6.08 4.42 -4.08
N GLU A 72 6.85 4.14 -5.14
CA GLU A 72 8.31 4.11 -5.10
C GLU A 72 8.91 5.49 -4.81
N LYS A 73 8.33 6.54 -5.41
CA LYS A 73 8.75 7.93 -5.13
C LYS A 73 8.45 8.32 -3.69
N MET A 74 7.29 7.92 -3.18
CA MET A 74 6.91 8.13 -1.79
C MET A 74 7.88 7.40 -0.86
N TRP A 75 8.22 6.13 -1.13
CA TRP A 75 9.19 5.38 -0.33
C TRP A 75 10.59 5.98 -0.36
N ALA A 76 11.04 6.49 -1.51
CA ALA A 76 12.32 7.19 -1.61
C ALA A 76 12.36 8.43 -0.70
N TRP A 77 11.29 9.24 -0.72
CA TRP A 77 11.14 10.40 0.14
C TRP A 77 11.08 10.03 1.64
N ILE A 78 10.32 9.00 2.01
CA ILE A 78 10.25 8.50 3.39
C ILE A 78 11.64 8.05 3.89
N LYS A 79 12.38 7.32 3.06
CA LYS A 79 13.75 6.88 3.38
C LYS A 79 14.70 8.08 3.57
N GLN A 80 14.50 9.15 2.80
CA GLN A 80 15.24 10.39 2.96
C GLN A 80 14.93 11.06 4.31
N ILE A 81 13.66 11.23 4.68
CA ILE A 81 13.24 11.78 5.99
C ILE A 81 13.85 10.97 7.14
N ARG A 82 13.71 9.64 7.10
CA ARG A 82 14.29 8.74 8.10
C ARG A 82 15.79 9.00 8.29
N LYS A 83 16.53 9.18 7.19
CA LYS A 83 17.97 9.43 7.20
C LYS A 83 18.31 10.80 7.78
N GLU A 84 17.59 11.85 7.36
CA GLU A 84 17.82 13.22 7.82
C GLU A 84 17.54 13.38 9.32
N TRP A 85 16.45 12.80 9.80
CA TRP A 85 16.01 12.89 11.19
C TRP A 85 16.65 11.83 12.08
N ARG A 86 17.50 10.95 11.51
CA ARG A 86 18.20 9.86 12.21
C ARG A 86 17.25 8.97 13.02
N MET A 87 16.11 8.66 12.43
CA MET A 87 15.08 7.87 13.10
C MET A 87 15.45 6.38 13.08
N ASP A 88 15.46 5.78 14.26
CA ASP A 88 15.73 4.36 14.49
C ASP A 88 14.47 3.55 14.84
N CYS A 89 13.40 4.23 15.26
CA CYS A 89 12.10 3.61 15.56
C CYS A 89 11.13 3.72 14.37
N ILE A 90 10.64 2.56 13.90
CA ILE A 90 9.67 2.48 12.79
C ILE A 90 8.30 3.02 13.17
N ASP A 91 7.85 2.80 14.41
CA ASP A 91 6.58 3.32 14.91
C ASP A 91 6.57 4.85 14.91
N THR A 92 7.69 5.44 15.36
CA THR A 92 7.87 6.89 15.32
C THR A 92 7.84 7.40 13.88
N LEU A 93 8.54 6.73 12.95
CA LEU A 93 8.49 7.10 11.53
C LEU A 93 7.05 7.04 11.01
N CYS A 94 6.32 5.95 11.25
CA CYS A 94 4.94 5.80 10.81
C CYS A 94 3.97 6.80 11.43
N PHE A 95 4.14 7.16 12.71
CA PHE A 95 3.37 8.22 13.34
C PHE A 95 3.54 9.55 12.59
N TYR A 96 4.78 9.94 12.28
CA TYR A 96 5.03 11.15 11.50
C TYR A 96 4.55 11.04 10.05
N LEU A 97 4.58 9.86 9.43
CA LEU A 97 4.03 9.67 8.09
C LEU A 97 2.51 9.85 8.05
N LEU A 98 1.81 9.31 9.04
CA LEU A 98 0.38 9.54 9.17
C LEU A 98 0.09 11.02 9.43
N TRP A 99 0.90 11.68 10.27
CA TRP A 99 0.75 13.11 10.53
C TRP A 99 1.02 13.99 9.30
N ILE A 100 2.14 13.79 8.60
CA ILE A 100 2.50 14.55 7.39
C ILE A 100 1.54 14.21 6.22
N GLY A 101 1.09 12.96 6.12
CA GLY A 101 0.14 12.53 5.09
C GLY A 101 -1.28 13.10 5.27
N LEU A 102 -1.63 13.56 6.48
CA LEU A 102 -2.90 14.24 6.75
C LEU A 102 -2.90 15.70 6.28
N ASP A 103 -1.75 16.34 6.11
CA ASP A 103 -1.63 17.69 5.54
C ASP A 103 -1.80 17.72 4.00
N PHE A 104 -1.89 16.55 3.35
CA PHE A 104 -2.22 16.39 1.93
C PHE A 104 -3.69 16.03 1.68
N ARG A 105 -4.58 16.21 2.66
CA ARG A 105 -6.05 16.15 2.48
C ARG A 105 -6.63 17.53 2.17
#